data_AF-A0A946JXN4-F1
#
_entry.id   AF-A0A946JXN4-F1
#
_cell.length_a   1.000
_cell.length_b   1.000
_cell.length_c   1.000
_cell.angle_alpha   90.00
_cell.angle_beta   90.00
_cell.angle_gamma   90.00
#
_symmetry.space_group_name_H-M   'P 1'
#
loop_
_entity.id
_entity.type
_entity.pdbx_description
1 polymer ?
#
loop_
_entity_poly.entity_id
_entity_poly.type
_entity_poly.pdbx_seq_one_letter_code
_entity_poly.pdbx_strand_id
1 'polypeptide(L)'
;VATVFIAQAYNIDISMTGYLMVVLTATLASIGTAGVPGVGLITLALVLQQVGLPVEGIALIIGVDRLLDMMRTAVNVCGDAAVATIVAKSEGKFEESVFNKDETLSPTA
;
A
#
# COMPACT_ATOMS: atom_id res chain seq x y z
N VAL A 1 2.47 3.48 -8.94
CA VAL A 1 2.60 2.47 -10.01
C VAL A 1 1.45 2.54 -11.01
N ALA A 2 0.19 2.33 -10.61
CA ALA A 2 -0.98 2.37 -11.51
C ALA A 2 -1.08 3.64 -12.38
N THR A 3 -0.88 4.82 -11.80
CA THR A 3 -0.84 6.10 -12.54
C THR A 3 0.20 6.12 -13.66
N VAL A 4 1.40 5.61 -13.39
CA VAL A 4 2.50 5.56 -14.36
C VAL A 4 2.21 4.54 -15.45
N PHE A 5 1.64 3.39 -15.08
CA PHE A 5 1.19 2.38 -16.03
C PHE A 5 0.13 2.94 -17.00
N ILE A 6 -0.88 3.65 -16.48
CA ILE A 6 -1.93 4.27 -17.31
C ILE A 6 -1.32 5.33 -18.23
N ALA A 7 -0.41 6.16 -17.73
CA ALA A 7 0.25 7.18 -18.55
C ALA A 7 1.05 6.57 -19.71
N GLN A 8 1.79 5.49 -19.45
CA GLN A 8 2.50 4.76 -20.49
C GLN A 8 1.55 4.07 -21.47
N ALA A 9 0.46 3.48 -20.99
CA ALA A 9 -0.55 2.82 -21.84
C ALA A 9 -1.25 3.81 -22.80
N TYR A 10 -1.46 5.05 -22.36
CA TYR A 10 -2.06 6.12 -23.16
C TYR A 10 -1.02 6.97 -23.92
N ASN A 11 0.27 6.65 -23.78
CA ASN A 11 1.39 7.41 -24.36
C ASN A 11 1.36 8.91 -23.98
N ILE A 12 0.99 9.20 -22.73
CA ILE A 12 0.95 10.54 -22.13
C ILE A 12 2.18 10.70 -21.24
N ASP A 13 2.99 11.73 -21.52
CA ASP A 13 4.16 12.04 -20.71
C ASP A 13 3.77 12.75 -19.41
N ILE A 14 4.19 12.17 -18.29
CA ILE A 14 4.14 12.83 -16.98
C ILE A 14 5.45 13.62 -16.79
N SER A 15 5.34 14.92 -16.51
CA SER A 15 6.49 15.76 -16.17
C SER A 15 7.12 15.36 -14.82
N MET A 16 8.37 15.74 -14.58
CA MET A 16 9.03 15.48 -13.27
C MET A 16 8.21 16.03 -12.10
N THR A 17 7.61 17.22 -12.26
CA THR A 17 6.70 17.81 -11.27
C THR A 17 5.44 16.95 -11.06
N GLY A 18 4.90 16.36 -12.12
CA GLY A 18 3.78 15.43 -12.04
C GLY A 18 4.10 14.18 -11.24
N TYR A 19 5.29 13.60 -11.41
CA TYR A 19 5.75 12.47 -10.59
C TYR A 19 5.84 12.83 -9.11
N LEU A 20 6.40 14.00 -8.78
CA LEU A 20 6.47 14.48 -7.39
C LEU A 20 5.07 14.66 -6.79
N MET A 21 4.14 15.26 -7.53
CA MET A 21 2.74 15.42 -7.12
C MET A 21 2.08 14.07 -6.86
N VAL A 22 2.29 13.08 -7.74
CA VAL A 22 1.74 11.72 -7.56
C VAL A 22 2.24 11.10 -6.26
N VAL A 23 3.55 11.18 -5.98
CA VAL A 23 4.13 10.60 -4.76
C VAL A 23 3.61 11.31 -3.51
N LEU A 24 3.58 12.65 -3.52
CA LEU A 24 3.08 13.44 -2.39
C LEU A 24 1.61 13.16 -2.12
N THR A 25 0.74 13.27 -3.13
CA THR A 25 -0.69 13.00 -2.96
C THR A 25 -0.94 11.56 -2.53
N ALA A 26 -0.27 10.58 -3.15
CA ALA A 26 -0.46 9.18 -2.77
C ALA A 26 -0.06 8.92 -1.31
N THR A 27 1.03 9.55 -0.85
CA THR A 27 1.49 9.45 0.55
C THR A 27 0.51 10.10 1.51
N LEU A 28 0.04 11.32 1.21
CA LEU A 28 -0.93 12.03 2.03
C LEU A 28 -2.28 11.31 2.07
N ALA A 29 -2.73 10.79 0.93
CA ALA A 29 -3.97 10.01 0.85
C ALA A 29 -3.89 8.73 1.69
N SER A 30 -2.72 8.09 1.75
CA SER A 30 -2.50 6.87 2.53
C SER A 30 -2.73 7.05 4.03
N ILE A 31 -2.59 8.26 4.57
CA ILE A 31 -2.82 8.56 5.99
C ILE A 31 -4.32 8.56 6.31
N GLY A 32 -5.15 9.02 5.35
CA GLY A 32 -6.59 9.22 5.56
C GLY A 32 -7.49 8.03 5.24
N THR A 33 -6.95 6.99 4.60
CA THR A 33 -7.75 5.83 4.17
C THR A 33 -7.79 4.74 5.24
N ALA A 34 -8.96 4.57 5.88
CA ALA A 34 -9.26 3.39 6.70
C ALA A 34 -9.19 2.10 5.86
N GLY A 35 -8.89 0.96 6.48
CA GLY A 35 -8.72 -0.36 5.84
C GLY A 35 -10.01 -0.98 5.30
N VAL A 36 -10.70 -0.27 4.40
CA VAL A 36 -11.93 -0.71 3.73
C VAL A 36 -11.59 -1.22 2.33
N PRO A 37 -12.14 -2.36 1.89
CA PRO A 37 -11.91 -2.88 0.53
C PRO A 37 -12.32 -1.89 -0.56
N GLY A 38 -11.54 -1.80 -1.64
CA GLY A 38 -11.87 -1.01 -2.83
C GLY A 38 -11.59 0.50 -2.76
N VAL A 39 -11.03 1.00 -1.65
CA VAL A 39 -10.63 2.41 -1.52
C VAL A 39 -9.49 2.78 -2.49
N GLY A 40 -8.68 1.78 -2.89
CA GLY A 40 -7.56 1.97 -3.82
C GLY A 40 -7.95 2.61 -5.16
N LEU A 41 -9.14 2.31 -5.69
CA LEU A 41 -9.63 2.87 -6.95
C LEU A 41 -10.07 4.33 -6.80
N ILE A 42 -10.64 4.71 -5.66
CA ILE A 42 -11.07 6.09 -5.39
C ILE A 42 -9.84 7.00 -5.31
N THR A 43 -8.82 6.58 -4.55
CA THR A 43 -7.56 7.32 -4.45
C THR A 43 -6.86 7.40 -5.81
N LEU A 44 -6.90 6.34 -6.62
CA LEU A 44 -6.34 6.37 -7.97
C LEU A 44 -7.05 7.37 -8.87
N ALA A 45 -8.38 7.42 -8.86
CA ALA A 45 -9.15 8.39 -9.65
C ALA A 45 -8.77 9.84 -9.31
N LEU A 46 -8.60 10.14 -8.01
CA LEU A 46 -8.13 11.45 -7.55
C LEU A 46 -6.74 11.78 -8.12
N VAL A 47 -5.79 10.85 -8.03
CA VAL A 47 -4.42 11.06 -8.50
C VAL A 47 -4.38 11.24 -10.02
N LEU A 48 -5.15 10.46 -10.80
CA LEU A 48 -5.19 10.61 -12.26
C LEU A 48 -5.66 12.01 -12.69
N GLN A 49 -6.73 12.52 -12.07
CA GLN A 49 -7.24 13.87 -12.36
C GLN A 49 -6.20 14.95 -12.07
N GLN A 50 -5.41 14.81 -10.99
CA GLN A 50 -4.40 15.79 -10.62
C GLN A 50 -3.24 15.90 -11.61
N VAL A 51 -2.89 14.81 -12.29
CA VAL A 51 -1.86 14.79 -13.34
C VAL A 51 -2.43 14.86 -14.76
N GLY A 52 -3.73 15.15 -14.91
CA GLY A 52 -4.37 15.35 -16.22
C GLY A 52 -4.58 14.06 -17.01
N LEU A 53 -4.62 12.90 -16.35
CA LEU A 53 -4.87 11.61 -16.97
C LEU A 53 -6.36 11.24 -16.95
N PRO A 54 -6.85 10.54 -18.00
CA PRO A 54 -8.24 10.10 -18.07
C PRO A 54 -8.54 9.07 -16.98
N VAL A 55 -9.64 9.27 -16.25
CA VAL A 55 -10.09 8.35 -15.19
C VAL A 55 -10.57 7.01 -15.76
N GLU A 56 -10.98 7.01 -17.03
CA GLU A 56 -11.36 5.84 -17.80
C GLU A 56 -10.21 4.82 -17.89
N GLY A 57 -8.95 5.28 -17.75
CA GLY A 57 -7.77 4.40 -17.69
C GLY A 57 -7.81 3.38 -16.55
N ILE A 58 -8.62 3.61 -15.51
CA ILE A 58 -8.85 2.62 -14.44
C ILE A 58 -9.44 1.32 -15.00
N ALA A 59 -10.21 1.37 -16.08
CA ALA A 59 -10.79 0.19 -16.72
C ALA A 59 -9.71 -0.82 -17.19
N LEU A 60 -8.49 -0.36 -17.46
CA LEU A 60 -7.37 -1.22 -17.84
C LEU A 60 -6.90 -2.15 -16.70
N ILE A 61 -7.12 -1.75 -15.44
CA ILE A 61 -6.59 -2.45 -14.27
C ILE A 61 -7.69 -2.91 -13.31
N ILE A 62 -8.95 -2.54 -13.54
CA ILE A 62 -10.07 -2.89 -12.67
C ILE A 62 -10.23 -4.41 -12.48
N GLY A 63 -9.85 -5.20 -13.49
CA GLY A 63 -9.89 -6.66 -13.43
C GLY A 63 -8.86 -7.26 -12.46
N VAL A 64 -7.70 -6.60 -12.29
CA VAL A 64 -6.65 -7.06 -11.35
C VAL A 64 -6.75 -6.37 -9.99
N ASP A 65 -7.53 -5.29 -9.88
CA ASP A 65 -7.66 -4.48 -8.66
C ASP A 65 -8.00 -5.33 -7.44
N ARG A 66 -8.89 -6.33 -7.55
CA ARG A 66 -9.22 -7.22 -6.44
C ARG A 66 -8.03 -8.00 -5.88
N LEU A 67 -7.12 -8.45 -6.76
CA LEU A 67 -5.90 -9.12 -6.33
C LEU A 67 -4.91 -8.13 -5.72
N LEU A 68 -4.77 -6.95 -6.36
CA LEU A 68 -3.88 -5.90 -5.89
C LEU A 68 -4.33 -5.32 -4.53
N ASP A 69 -5.63 -5.23 -4.27
CA ASP A 69 -6.20 -4.76 -3.01
C ASP A 69 -5.89 -5.73 -1.87
N MET A 70 -6.05 -7.04 -2.09
CA MET A 70 -5.66 -8.05 -1.09
C MET A 70 -4.17 -7.99 -0.77
N MET A 71 -3.30 -7.86 -1.79
CA MET A 71 -1.87 -7.72 -1.56
C MET A 71 -1.54 -6.44 -0.79
N ARG A 72 -2.23 -5.33 -1.08
CA ARG A 72 -2.07 -4.06 -0.35
C ARG A 72 -2.41 -4.22 1.13
N THR A 73 -3.52 -4.88 1.46
CA THR A 73 -3.88 -5.15 2.86
C THR A 73 -2.82 -6.02 3.53
N ALA A 74 -2.33 -7.07 2.87
CA ALA A 74 -1.31 -7.95 3.43
C ALA A 74 0.01 -7.23 3.75
N VAL A 75 0.51 -6.39 2.83
CA VAL A 75 1.75 -5.64 3.07
C VAL A 75 1.58 -4.58 4.14
N ASN A 76 0.40 -3.94 4.23
CA ASN A 76 0.12 -2.96 5.28
C ASN A 76 0.13 -3.61 6.67
N VAL A 77 -0.57 -4.74 6.85
CA VAL A 77 -0.59 -5.47 8.12
C VAL A 77 0.81 -5.99 8.50
N CYS A 78 1.58 -6.47 7.53
CA CYS A 78 2.97 -6.88 7.76
C CYS A 78 3.85 -5.70 8.22
N GLY A 79 3.67 -4.52 7.62
CA GLY A 79 4.34 -3.28 8.04
C GLY A 79 3.98 -2.88 9.47
N ASP A 80 2.69 -2.91 9.82
CA ASP A 80 2.22 -2.61 11.18
C ASP A 80 2.83 -3.57 12.21
N ALA A 81 2.86 -4.86 11.91
CA ALA A 81 3.46 -5.88 12.78
C ALA A 81 4.99 -5.68 12.94
N ALA A 82 5.69 -5.34 11.86
CA ALA A 82 7.12 -5.06 11.89
C ALA A 82 7.42 -3.80 12.74
N VAL A 83 6.68 -2.71 12.52
CA VAL A 83 6.85 -1.46 13.29
C VAL A 83 6.49 -1.68 14.76
N ALA A 84 5.40 -2.38 15.07
CA ALA A 84 5.03 -2.72 16.44
C ALA A 84 6.14 -3.49 17.16
N THR A 85 6.78 -4.44 16.47
CA THR A 85 7.90 -5.22 16.99
C THR A 85 9.13 -4.36 17.23
N ILE A 86 9.49 -3.50 16.27
CA ILE A 86 10.62 -2.57 16.38
C ILE A 86 10.42 -1.62 17.56
N VAL A 87 9.22 -1.03 17.69
CA VAL A 87 8.87 -0.12 18.79
C VAL A 87 8.86 -0.85 20.13
N ALA A 88 8.29 -2.05 20.20
CA ALA A 88 8.33 -2.86 21.43
C ALA A 88 9.78 -3.11 21.87
N LYS A 89 10.69 -3.39 20.93
CA LYS A 89 12.10 -3.61 21.24
C LYS A 89 12.81 -2.34 21.68
N SER A 90 12.55 -1.19 21.04
CA SER A 90 13.13 0.08 21.46
C SER A 90 12.66 0.54 22.84
N GLU A 91 11.41 0.21 23.20
CA GLU A 91 10.81 0.54 24.50
C GLU A 91 11.10 -0.51 25.60
N GLY A 92 11.90 -1.54 25.31
CA GLY A 92 12.21 -2.62 26.26
C GLY A 92 11.02 -3.51 26.61
N LYS A 93 9.96 -3.51 25.80
CA LYS A 93 8.72 -4.29 25.94
C LYS A 93 8.66 -5.50 25.00
N PHE A 94 9.76 -5.84 24.34
CA PHE A 94 9.83 -6.99 23.44
C PHE A 94 10.33 -8.23 24.16
N GLU A 95 9.49 -9.26 24.24
CA GLU A 95 9.83 -10.54 24.87
C GLU A 95 10.55 -11.46 23.87
N GLU A 96 11.87 -11.34 23.78
CA GLU A 96 12.70 -12.17 22.89
C GLU A 96 12.60 -13.67 23.20
N SER A 97 12.37 -14.03 24.46
CA SER A 97 12.21 -15.43 24.89
C SER A 97 10.92 -16.07 24.35
N VAL A 98 9.87 -15.28 24.12
CA VAL A 98 8.62 -15.75 23.51
C VAL A 98 8.77 -15.80 21.99
N PHE A 99 9.41 -14.79 21.39
CA PHE A 99 9.60 -14.73 19.94
C PHE A 99 10.53 -15.83 19.40
N ASN A 100 11.60 -16.15 20.13
CA ASN A 100 12.59 -17.17 19.73
C ASN A 100 12.24 -18.58 20.24
N LYS A 101 11.04 -18.81 20.79
CA LYS A 101 10.64 -20.16 21.20
C LYS A 101 10.55 -21.04 19.97
N ASP A 102 11.37 -22.10 19.93
CA ASP A 102 11.20 -23.18 18.97
C ASP A 102 9.85 -23.87 19.25
N GLU A 103 8.89 -23.75 18.31
CA GLU A 103 7.58 -24.40 18.42
C GLU A 103 7.70 -25.93 18.53
N THR A 104 8.81 -26.50 18.07
CA THR A 104 9.14 -27.93 18.17
C THR A 104 9.44 -28.41 19.60
N LEU A 105 9.64 -27.50 20.55
CA LEU A 105 9.90 -27.80 21.97
C LEU A 105 8.69 -27.58 22.87
N SER A 106 7.51 -27.25 22.31
CA SER A 106 6.27 -27.27 23.10
C SER A 106 5.86 -28.73 23.35
N PRO A 107 5.76 -29.20 24.61
CA PRO A 107 5.10 -30.46 24.88
C PRO A 107 3.65 -30.29 24.45
N THR A 108 3.18 -31.22 23.61
CA THR A 108 1.76 -31.46 23.44
C THR A 108 1.14 -31.62 24.83
N ALA A 109 0.31 -30.67 25.24
CA ALA A 109 -0.52 -30.73 26.43
C ALA A 109 -1.91 -30.21 26.06
#